data_AF-A0A7S4CEU7-F1
#
_entry.id   AF-A0A7S4CEU7-F1
#
_cell.length_a   1.000
_cell.length_b   1.000
_cell.length_c   1.000
_cell.angle_alpha   90.00
_cell.angle_beta   90.00
_cell.angle_gamma   90.00
#
_symmetry.space_group_name_H-M   'P 1'
#
loop_
_entity.id
_entity.type
_entity.pdbx_description
1 polymer ?
#
loop_
_entity_poly.entity_id
_entity_poly.type
_entity_poly.pdbx_seq_one_letter_code
_entity_poly.pdbx_strand_id
1 'polypeptide(L)'
;IFFRTLPFLLRACSVMGCIAIKGRRVHEYIEQDTSMRTIVYISCAETGFFKDQYSIDALVRFANANNTELGVSGYLLVAMPFFLQRLEGPQPILSRLAEGIKGDRRHKDFIIVEDKPISSPVYGN
;
A
#
# COMPACT_ATOMS: atom_id res chain seq x y z
N ILE A 1 -44.63 2.67 -33.69
CA ILE A 1 -45.74 1.95 -33.00
C ILE A 1 -45.11 1.12 -31.89
N PHE A 2 -45.61 1.32 -30.68
CA PHE A 2 -45.25 0.65 -29.43
C PHE A 2 -45.26 -0.88 -29.53
N PHE A 3 -44.34 -1.56 -28.86
CA PHE A 3 -44.70 -2.66 -27.96
C PHE A 3 -43.79 -2.66 -26.73
N ARG A 4 -44.44 -2.57 -25.56
CA ARG A 4 -43.91 -2.71 -24.21
C ARG A 4 -43.68 -4.19 -23.89
N THR A 5 -42.64 -4.50 -23.11
CA THR A 5 -42.76 -5.28 -21.86
C THR A 5 -41.44 -5.20 -21.06
N LEU A 6 -41.50 -4.62 -19.85
CA LEU A 6 -40.59 -4.80 -18.72
C LEU A 6 -41.22 -5.87 -17.78
N PRO A 7 -40.58 -6.37 -16.70
CA PRO A 7 -39.15 -6.39 -16.33
C PRO A 7 -38.67 -7.80 -15.86
N PHE A 8 -37.36 -8.07 -15.84
CA PHE A 8 -36.82 -9.10 -14.95
C PHE A 8 -35.86 -8.44 -13.95
N LEU A 9 -36.33 -8.40 -12.71
CA LEU A 9 -35.58 -8.01 -11.53
C LEU A 9 -34.59 -9.14 -11.23
N LEU A 10 -33.30 -8.92 -11.49
CA LEU A 10 -32.23 -9.66 -10.82
C LEU A 10 -31.27 -8.63 -10.25
N ARG A 11 -31.51 -8.35 -8.97
CA ARG A 11 -30.60 -7.64 -8.10
C ARG A 11 -29.46 -8.62 -7.77
N ALA A 12 -28.32 -8.48 -8.43
CA ALA A 12 -27.05 -9.05 -8.01
C ALA A 12 -25.92 -8.11 -8.44
N CYS A 13 -25.13 -7.67 -7.45
CA CYS A 13 -23.94 -6.82 -7.50
C CYS A 13 -23.52 -6.23 -8.86
N SER A 14 -23.61 -4.90 -8.97
CA SER A 14 -22.69 -4.09 -9.78
C SER A 14 -21.26 -4.56 -9.49
N VAL A 15 -20.52 -5.19 -10.40
CA VAL A 15 -20.15 -4.69 -11.73
C VAL A 15 -19.95 -5.90 -12.67
N MET A 16 -20.92 -6.15 -13.55
CA MET A 16 -20.80 -7.20 -14.58
C MET A 16 -20.52 -6.52 -15.93
N GLY A 17 -19.23 -6.38 -16.26
CA GLY A 17 -18.78 -5.91 -17.56
C GLY A 17 -18.59 -7.08 -18.53
N CYS A 18 -19.60 -7.38 -19.35
CA CYS A 18 -19.42 -8.25 -20.51
C CYS A 18 -18.80 -7.46 -21.66
N ILE A 19 -17.52 -7.66 -21.99
CA ILE A 19 -16.98 -7.21 -23.29
C ILE A 19 -17.12 -8.37 -24.25
N ALA A 20 -17.66 -8.15 -25.46
CA ALA A 20 -17.82 -9.12 -26.54
C ALA A 20 -16.81 -8.92 -27.71
N ILE A 21 -15.55 -9.32 -27.55
CA ILE A 21 -14.59 -9.45 -28.66
C ILE A 21 -14.97 -10.61 -29.60
N LYS A 22 -15.32 -10.21 -30.82
CA LYS A 22 -15.20 -10.98 -32.05
C LYS A 22 -13.73 -10.84 -32.50
N GLY A 23 -12.94 -11.91 -32.33
CA GLY A 23 -11.51 -11.97 -32.69
C GLY A 23 -10.54 -11.72 -31.53
N ARG A 24 -10.39 -12.74 -30.65
CA ARG A 24 -9.49 -12.82 -29.47
C ARG A 24 -9.58 -11.68 -28.44
N ARG A 25 -10.42 -11.96 -27.46
CA ARG A 25 -10.57 -11.25 -26.19
C ARG A 25 -9.46 -11.66 -25.23
N VAL A 26 -8.42 -10.86 -25.08
CA VAL A 26 -7.57 -10.98 -23.89
C VAL A 26 -8.31 -10.21 -22.81
N HIS A 27 -9.13 -10.90 -22.00
CA HIS A 27 -9.52 -10.36 -20.71
C HIS A 27 -8.26 -10.44 -19.84
N GLU A 28 -7.50 -9.35 -19.82
CA GLU A 28 -6.49 -9.15 -18.78
C GLU A 28 -7.25 -8.92 -17.47
N TYR A 29 -7.51 -10.04 -16.78
CA TYR A 29 -7.96 -10.03 -15.41
C TYR A 29 -6.78 -9.50 -14.58
N ILE A 30 -6.84 -8.24 -14.17
CA ILE A 30 -6.01 -7.79 -13.05
C ILE A 30 -6.60 -8.49 -11.85
N GLU A 31 -6.03 -9.62 -11.44
CA GLU A 31 -6.30 -10.13 -10.10
C GLU A 31 -5.96 -8.99 -9.14
N GLN A 32 -6.97 -8.46 -8.44
CA GLN A 32 -6.71 -7.59 -7.32
C GLN A 32 -6.11 -8.48 -6.25
N ASP A 33 -4.77 -8.57 -6.26
CA ASP A 33 -4.00 -9.21 -5.21
C ASP A 33 -4.24 -8.41 -3.92
N THR A 34 -5.23 -8.84 -3.15
CA THR A 34 -5.57 -8.29 -1.84
C THR A 34 -4.82 -9.02 -0.73
N SER A 35 -3.79 -9.81 -1.07
CA SER A 35 -3.01 -10.52 -0.06
C SER A 35 -2.36 -9.52 0.89
N MET A 36 -2.48 -9.83 2.17
CA MET A 36 -1.86 -9.03 3.21
C MET A 36 -0.39 -9.38 3.30
N ARG A 37 0.46 -8.37 3.41
CA ARG A 37 1.90 -8.54 3.59
C ARG A 37 2.44 -7.71 4.73
N THR A 38 3.65 -8.04 5.13
CA THR A 38 4.52 -7.13 5.86
C THR A 38 5.83 -6.91 5.10
N ILE A 39 6.33 -5.68 5.15
CA ILE A 39 7.68 -5.31 4.74
C ILE A 39 8.38 -4.70 5.96
N VAL A 40 9.54 -5.22 6.32
CA VAL A 40 10.45 -4.60 7.28
C VAL A 40 11.70 -4.17 6.53
N TYR A 41 12.10 -2.92 6.69
CA TYR A 41 13.33 -2.41 6.10
C TYR A 41 14.19 -1.68 7.12
N ILE A 42 15.48 -1.60 6.81
CA ILE A 42 16.46 -0.74 7.48
C ILE A 42 17.01 0.26 6.47
N SER A 43 17.33 1.47 6.93
CA SER A 43 18.00 2.50 6.12
C SER A 43 18.79 3.46 7.00
N CYS A 44 19.68 4.24 6.39
CA CYS A 44 20.49 5.24 7.07
C CYS A 44 19.98 6.64 6.75
N ALA A 45 19.72 7.48 7.75
CA ALA A 45 19.30 8.85 7.54
C ALA A 45 20.38 9.65 6.77
N GLU A 46 19.93 10.60 5.96
CA GLU A 46 20.86 11.49 5.27
C GLU A 46 21.57 12.44 6.26
N THR A 47 22.75 12.89 5.87
CA THR A 47 23.59 13.76 6.66
C THR A 47 22.83 15.00 7.13
N GLY A 48 22.79 15.21 8.46
CA GLY A 48 22.16 16.38 9.06
C GLY A 48 20.66 16.24 9.33
N PHE A 49 20.02 15.11 8.98
CA PHE A 49 18.60 14.86 9.27
C PHE A 49 18.27 15.05 10.77
N PHE A 50 19.13 14.56 11.67
CA PHE A 50 18.93 14.63 13.11
C PHE A 50 19.37 15.95 13.76
N LYS A 51 19.76 16.98 12.98
CA LYS A 51 20.13 18.28 13.55
C LYS A 51 18.93 19.05 14.11
N ASP A 52 17.74 18.74 13.61
CA ASP A 52 16.48 19.32 14.05
C ASP A 52 15.59 18.23 14.67
N GLN A 53 15.33 18.34 15.97
CA GLN A 53 14.51 17.39 16.71
C GLN A 53 13.07 17.32 16.17
N TYR A 54 12.54 18.42 15.61
CA TYR A 54 11.19 18.45 15.04
C TYR A 54 11.06 17.62 13.76
N SER A 55 12.17 17.25 13.13
CA SER A 55 12.18 16.46 11.89
C SER A 55 11.62 15.05 12.10
N ILE A 56 11.82 14.44 13.28
CA ILE A 56 11.27 13.12 13.60
C ILE A 56 9.77 13.20 13.88
N ASP A 57 9.33 14.14 14.70
CA ASP A 57 7.90 14.30 15.02
C ASP A 57 7.09 14.61 13.76
N ALA A 58 7.62 15.48 12.88
CA ALA A 58 7.01 15.77 11.60
C ALA A 58 6.94 14.55 10.68
N LEU A 59 8.02 13.76 10.61
CA LEU A 59 8.06 12.50 9.85
C LEU A 59 7.01 11.51 10.35
N VAL A 60 6.95 11.27 11.67
CA VAL A 60 6.00 10.32 12.27
C VAL A 60 4.56 10.77 12.05
N ARG A 61 4.26 12.06 12.23
CA ARG A 61 2.92 12.62 11.96
C ARG A 61 2.49 12.45 10.51
N PHE A 62 3.39 12.76 9.57
CA PHE A 62 3.14 12.57 8.15
C PHE A 62 2.91 11.10 7.81
N ALA A 63 3.80 10.22 8.28
CA ALA A 63 3.72 8.79 8.02
C ALA A 63 2.43 8.20 8.58
N ASN A 64 2.04 8.54 9.81
CA ASN A 64 0.78 8.07 10.40
C ASN A 64 -0.43 8.49 9.57
N ALA A 65 -0.56 9.78 9.24
CA ALA A 65 -1.70 10.27 8.46
C ALA A 65 -1.80 9.58 7.09
N ASN A 66 -0.69 9.50 6.35
CA ASN A 66 -0.65 8.84 5.05
C ASN A 66 -0.93 7.34 5.15
N ASN A 67 -0.35 6.65 6.13
CA ASN A 67 -0.52 5.21 6.30
C ASN A 67 -1.96 4.87 6.71
N THR A 68 -2.58 5.65 7.59
CA THR A 68 -3.99 5.48 7.96
C THR A 68 -4.90 5.60 6.74
N GLU A 69 -4.69 6.60 5.87
CA GLU A 69 -5.47 6.78 4.64
C GLU A 69 -5.31 5.60 3.67
N LEU A 70 -4.11 5.02 3.61
CA LEU A 70 -3.80 3.86 2.77
C LEU A 70 -4.18 2.51 3.38
N GLY A 71 -4.71 2.47 4.60
CA GLY A 71 -4.98 1.21 5.32
C GLY A 71 -3.71 0.42 5.65
N VAL A 72 -2.59 1.12 5.84
CA VAL A 72 -1.29 0.57 6.23
C VAL A 72 -1.05 0.81 7.72
N SER A 73 -0.55 -0.19 8.43
CA SER A 73 -0.16 -0.09 9.84
C SER A 73 1.31 -0.48 10.06
N GLY A 74 1.81 -0.32 11.28
CA GLY A 74 3.16 -0.77 11.66
C GLY A 74 3.85 0.15 12.65
N TYR A 75 5.19 0.24 12.55
CA TYR A 75 6.00 1.10 13.42
C TYR A 75 7.24 1.63 12.70
N LEU A 76 7.77 2.74 13.19
CA LEU A 76 9.07 3.28 12.84
C LEU A 76 9.95 3.35 14.10
N LEU A 77 11.08 2.64 14.09
CA LEU A 77 12.12 2.71 15.10
C LEU A 77 13.27 3.58 14.58
N VAL A 78 13.75 4.47 15.44
CA VAL A 78 14.85 5.40 15.16
C VAL A 78 16.00 5.10 16.11
N ALA A 79 17.12 4.63 15.57
CA ALA A 79 18.34 4.36 16.31
C ALA A 79 19.50 5.04 15.56
N MET A 80 19.73 6.33 15.85
CA MET A 80 20.57 7.21 15.04
C MET A 80 21.91 6.56 14.64
N PRO A 81 22.28 6.57 13.33
CA PRO A 81 21.60 7.25 12.23
C PRO A 81 20.53 6.40 11.51
N PHE A 82 20.16 5.23 12.04
CA PHE A 82 19.33 4.26 11.34
C PHE A 82 17.83 4.43 11.57
N PHE A 83 17.07 4.14 10.53
CA PHE A 83 15.64 3.85 10.59
C PHE A 83 15.42 2.36 10.39
N LEU A 84 14.55 1.77 11.21
CA LEU A 84 13.97 0.46 10.98
C LEU A 84 12.46 0.63 10.97
N GLN A 85 11.82 0.33 9.84
CA GLN A 85 10.36 0.47 9.73
C GLN A 85 9.74 -0.86 9.37
N ARG A 86 8.60 -1.17 10.00
CA ARG A 86 7.70 -2.24 9.62
C ARG A 86 6.43 -1.61 9.05
N LEU A 87 5.98 -2.13 7.93
CA LEU A 87 4.74 -1.79 7.24
C LEU A 87 3.89 -3.06 7.09
N GLU A 88 2.57 -2.96 7.26
CA GLU A 88 1.61 -4.05 7.13
C GLU A 88 0.34 -3.55 6.43
N GLY A 89 -0.29 -4.38 5.58
CA GLY A 89 -1.33 -3.89 4.67
C GLY A 89 -1.48 -4.72 3.39
N PRO A 90 -2.29 -4.26 2.42
CA PRO A 90 -2.48 -4.93 1.14
C PRO A 90 -1.24 -4.86 0.23
N GLN A 91 -0.87 -5.97 -0.40
CA GLN A 91 0.30 -6.10 -1.28
C GLN A 91 0.49 -4.96 -2.31
N PRO A 92 -0.50 -4.57 -3.13
CA PRO A 92 -0.31 -3.52 -4.14
C PRO A 92 -0.09 -2.14 -3.51
N ILE A 93 -0.64 -1.90 -2.31
CA ILE A 93 -0.45 -0.65 -1.56
C ILE A 93 0.94 -0.64 -0.94
N LEU A 94 1.35 -1.72 -0.26
CA LEU A 94 2.70 -1.83 0.32
C LEU A 94 3.80 -1.69 -0.71
N SER A 95 3.65 -2.34 -1.87
CA SER A 95 4.69 -2.32 -2.90
C SER A 95 4.94 -0.90 -3.38
N ARG A 96 3.87 -0.15 -3.68
CA ARG A 96 3.95 1.26 -4.10
C ARG A 96 4.49 2.16 -2.99
N LEU A 97 4.04 1.96 -1.76
CA LEU A 97 4.51 2.73 -0.61
C LEU A 97 6.00 2.49 -0.36
N ALA A 98 6.45 1.24 -0.38
CA ALA A 98 7.86 0.88 -0.20
C ALA A 98 8.75 1.43 -1.32
N GLU A 99 8.29 1.43 -2.57
CA GLU A 99 8.99 2.09 -3.68
C GLU A 99 9.14 3.60 -3.47
N GLY A 100 8.07 4.27 -3.04
CA GLY A 100 8.09 5.70 -2.73
C GLY A 100 9.05 6.02 -1.59
N ILE A 101 9.02 5.23 -0.52
CA ILE A 101 9.94 5.36 0.62
C ILE A 101 11.38 5.10 0.17
N LYS A 102 11.64 4.06 -0.63
CA LYS A 102 12.99 3.76 -1.13
C LYS A 102 13.62 4.94 -1.89
N GLY A 103 12.82 5.75 -2.58
CA GLY A 103 13.26 6.95 -3.30
C GLY A 103 13.33 8.23 -2.45
N ASP A 104 13.00 8.17 -1.16
CA ASP A 104 12.89 9.35 -0.31
C ASP A 104 14.28 9.91 0.06
N ARG A 105 14.49 11.17 -0.25
CA ARG A 105 15.77 11.89 -0.03
C ARG A 105 16.19 12.03 1.44
N ARG A 106 15.33 11.71 2.41
CA ARG A 106 15.63 11.80 3.85
C ARG A 106 16.57 10.70 4.33
N HIS A 107 16.75 9.65 3.54
CA HIS A 107 17.56 8.48 3.89
C HIS A 107 18.17 7.81 2.65
N LYS A 108 19.07 6.86 2.89
CA LYS A 108 19.79 6.07 1.90
C LYS A 108 19.99 4.64 2.41
N ASP A 109 20.60 3.80 1.59
CA ASP A 109 20.92 2.41 1.93
C ASP A 109 19.68 1.60 2.38
N PHE A 110 18.58 1.74 1.61
CA PHE A 110 17.32 1.04 1.86
C PHE A 110 17.46 -0.47 1.62
N ILE A 111 17.39 -1.25 2.69
CA ILE A 111 17.54 -2.71 2.68
C ILE A 111 16.31 -3.36 3.28
N ILE A 112 15.67 -4.26 2.52
CA ILE A 112 14.56 -5.08 3.02
C ILE A 112 15.14 -6.22 3.87
N VAL A 113 14.64 -6.34 5.10
CA VAL A 113 15.02 -7.37 6.08
C VAL A 113 13.97 -8.48 6.12
N GLU A 114 12.69 -8.14 5.97
CA GLU A 114 11.58 -9.08 5.87
C GLU A 114 10.62 -8.60 4.79
N ASP A 115 10.20 -9.51 3.92
CA ASP A 115 9.10 -9.30 2.98
C ASP A 115 8.36 -10.62 2.83
N LYS A 116 7.18 -10.70 3.45
CA LYS A 116 6.41 -11.95 3.49
C LYS A 116 4.91 -11.70 3.54
N PRO A 117 4.09 -12.66 3.07
CA PRO A 117 2.66 -12.66 3.32
C PRO A 117 2.36 -12.79 4.83
N ILE A 118 1.27 -12.19 5.28
CA ILE A 118 0.74 -12.30 6.64
C ILE A 118 -0.75 -12.60 6.59
N SER A 119 -1.30 -13.30 7.58
CA SER A 119 -2.75 -13.56 7.66
C SER A 119 -3.54 -12.33 8.09
N SER A 120 -2.93 -11.49 8.94
CA SER A 120 -3.54 -10.27 9.49
C SER A 120 -2.44 -9.32 9.98
N PRO A 121 -2.69 -7.98 10.01
CA PRO A 121 -1.79 -7.04 10.67
C PRO A 121 -1.64 -7.36 12.16
N VAL A 122 -0.44 -7.15 12.68
CA VAL A 122 -0.12 -7.24 14.10
C VAL A 122 -0.44 -5.90 14.78
N TYR A 123 -0.26 -4.79 14.06
CA TYR A 123 -0.48 -3.44 14.58
C TYR A 123 -1.82 -2.87 14.06
N GLY A 124 -2.58 -2.25 14.97
CA GLY A 124 -3.79 -1.50 14.62
C GLY A 124 -3.48 -0.10 14.10
N ASN A 125 -4.47 0.49 13.41
CA ASN A 125 -4.47 1.89 12.99
C ASN A 125 -5.23 2.77 13.98
#